data_AF-A0A940EPP4-F1
#
_entry.id   AF-A0A940EPP4-F1
#
_cell.length_a   1.000
_cell.length_b   1.000
_cell.length_c   1.000
_cell.angle_alpha   90.00
_cell.angle_beta   90.00
_cell.angle_gamma   90.00
#
_symmetry.space_group_name_H-M   'P 1'
#
loop_
_entity.id
_entity.type
_entity.pdbx_description
1 polymer ?
#
loop_
_entity_poly.entity_id
_entity_poly.type
_entity_poly.pdbx_seq_one_letter_code
_entity_poly.pdbx_strand_id
1 'polypeptide(L)' 'MDHRQDPAAAAHPVLDADIAILDLSLRTTNVLRSNELHTVRDLTRVPARKLFVLSRLGRNSLREIVESVARQGLRLAD' A
#
# COMPACT_ATOMS: atom_id res chain seq x y z
N MET A 1 9.74 4.68 23.70
CA MET A 1 10.00 4.16 22.34
C MET A 1 9.09 4.93 21.40
N ASP A 2 9.64 6.04 20.91
CA ASP A 2 9.11 6.85 19.83
C ASP A 2 8.56 5.99 18.69
N HIS A 3 7.36 6.32 18.22
CA HIS A 3 7.05 6.76 16.85
C HIS A 3 5.63 7.33 16.88
N ARG A 4 5.47 8.55 17.40
CA ARG A 4 4.30 9.37 17.07
C ARG A 4 4.40 9.70 15.58
N GLN A 5 3.43 9.27 14.79
CA GLN A 5 3.26 9.77 13.43
C GLN A 5 1.79 10.13 13.20
N ASP A 6 1.42 11.26 13.77
CA ASP A 6 0.39 12.17 13.25
C ASP A 6 1.08 13.55 13.21
N PRO A 7 0.79 14.52 12.31
CA PRO A 7 -0.32 14.63 11.35
C PRO A 7 0.12 15.20 9.96
N ALA A 8 -0.35 14.66 8.84
CA ALA A 8 -0.24 15.41 7.57
C ALA A 8 -1.23 14.93 6.52
N ALA A 9 -2.43 15.51 6.56
CA ALA A 9 -3.28 15.71 5.39
C ALA A 9 -2.65 16.72 4.40
N ALA A 10 -1.33 16.70 4.22
CA ALA A 10 -0.69 17.31 3.08
C ALA A 10 -0.94 16.36 1.91
N ALA A 11 -1.49 16.84 0.82
CA ALA A 11 -1.71 16.03 -0.37
C ALA A 11 -0.37 15.44 -0.83
N HIS A 12 -0.07 14.20 -0.41
CA HIS A 12 1.11 13.50 -0.87
C HIS A 12 0.88 13.25 -2.36
N PRO A 13 1.68 13.85 -3.27
CA PRO A 13 1.48 13.69 -4.71
C PRO A 13 1.57 12.22 -5.14
N VAL A 14 2.22 11.39 -4.32
CA VAL A 14 2.33 9.95 -4.52
C VAL A 14 1.00 9.20 -4.35
N LEU A 15 -0.01 9.77 -3.67
CA LEU A 15 -1.31 9.11 -3.47
C LEU A 15 -2.08 9.02 -4.79
N ASP A 16 -2.02 10.06 -5.63
CA ASP A 16 -2.61 10.06 -6.97
C ASP A 16 -1.77 9.28 -7.99
N ALA A 17 -0.57 8.85 -7.61
CA ALA A 17 0.28 8.05 -8.48
C ALA A 17 -0.26 6.61 -8.59
N ASP A 18 0.07 5.97 -9.71
CA ASP A 18 -0.22 4.54 -9.94
C ASP A 18 0.58 3.69 -8.94
N ILE A 19 0.00 2.54 -8.54
CA ILE A 19 0.73 1.52 -7.78
C ILE A 19 2.02 1.05 -8.49
N ALA A 20 2.14 1.27 -9.81
CA ALA A 20 3.36 1.00 -10.58
C ALA A 20 4.60 1.74 -10.03
N ILE A 21 4.42 2.92 -9.40
CA ILE A 21 5.55 3.69 -8.85
C ILE A 21 6.14 3.03 -7.59
N LEU A 22 5.38 2.15 -6.94
CA LEU A 22 5.80 1.41 -5.75
C LEU A 22 6.76 0.25 -6.08
N ASP A 23 7.00 0.00 -7.37
CA ASP A 23 7.89 -1.03 -7.89
C ASP A 23 7.67 -2.38 -7.19
N LEU A 24 6.40 -2.78 -7.15
CA LEU A 24 5.93 -4.02 -6.51
C LEU A 24 6.13 -5.20 -7.44
N SER A 25 6.28 -6.41 -6.87
CA SER A 25 6.27 -7.64 -7.67
C SER A 25 5.03 -7.71 -8.57
N LEU A 26 5.22 -8.21 -9.79
CA LEU A 26 4.16 -8.42 -10.79
C LEU A 26 2.94 -9.14 -10.20
N ARG A 27 3.16 -10.10 -9.30
CA ARG A 27 2.10 -10.81 -8.57
C ARG A 27 1.26 -9.86 -7.72
N THR A 28 1.93 -9.02 -6.93
CA THR A 28 1.29 -8.07 -6.03
C THR A 28 0.52 -7.02 -6.84
N THR A 29 1.14 -6.47 -7.89
CA THR A 29 0.51 -5.52 -8.81
C THR A 29 -0.72 -6.11 -9.50
N ASN A 30 -0.64 -7.36 -9.98
CA ASN A 30 -1.78 -8.03 -10.62
C ASN A 30 -2.95 -8.26 -9.65
N VAL A 31 -2.66 -8.60 -8.40
CA VAL A 31 -3.71 -8.77 -7.39
C VAL A 31 -4.35 -7.44 -7.03
N LEU A 32 -3.56 -6.37 -6.86
CA LEU A 32 -4.08 -5.03 -6.60
C LEU A 32 -4.98 -4.55 -7.75
N ARG A 33 -4.52 -4.68 -9.00
CA ARG A 33 -5.33 -4.37 -10.19
C ARG A 33 -6.59 -5.22 -10.29
N SER A 34 -6.53 -6.51 -9.93
CA SER A 34 -7.70 -7.39 -9.91
C SER A 34 -8.72 -6.99 -8.84
N ASN A 35 -8.31 -6.24 -7.81
CA ASN A 35 -9.18 -5.69 -6.77
C ASN A 35 -9.54 -4.21 -7.05
N GLU A 36 -9.36 -3.74 -8.29
CA GLU A 36 -9.65 -2.36 -8.70
C GLU A 36 -8.80 -1.31 -7.96
N LEU A 37 -7.66 -1.72 -7.38
CA LEU A 37 -6.70 -0.83 -6.71
C LEU A 37 -5.61 -0.43 -7.70
N HIS A 38 -5.81 0.69 -8.38
CA HIS A 38 -4.89 1.19 -9.40
C HIS A 38 -3.97 2.29 -8.86
N THR A 39 -4.37 2.97 -7.79
CA THR A 39 -3.63 4.09 -7.20
C THR A 39 -3.11 3.76 -5.81
N VAL A 40 -2.05 4.47 -5.40
CA VAL A 40 -1.51 4.37 -4.04
C VAL A 40 -2.55 4.88 -3.01
N ARG A 41 -3.39 5.84 -3.39
CA ARG A 41 -4.52 6.31 -2.57
C ARG A 41 -5.47 5.17 -2.22
N ASP A 42 -5.88 4.38 -3.22
CA ASP A 42 -6.80 3.28 -2.97
C ASP A 42 -6.12 2.20 -2.11
N LEU A 43 -4.85 1.91 -2.38
CA LEU A 43 -4.07 0.98 -1.57
C LEU A 43 -3.95 1.42 -0.09
N THR A 44 -3.63 2.69 0.15
CA THR A 44 -3.46 3.24 1.51
C THR A 44 -4.78 3.33 2.28
N ARG A 45 -5.92 3.45 1.58
CA ARG A 45 -7.26 3.39 2.17
C ARG A 45 -7.68 1.98 2.62
N VAL A 46 -7.08 0.94 2.05
CA VAL A 46 -7.40 -0.45 2.44
C VAL A 46 -6.45 -0.89 3.56
N PRO A 47 -6.97 -1.40 4.68
CA PRO A 47 -6.12 -1.85 5.77
C PRO A 47 -5.39 -3.13 5.40
N ALA A 48 -4.18 -3.29 5.93
CA ALA A 48 -3.30 -4.42 5.62
C ALA A 48 -3.96 -5.78 5.91
N ARG A 49 -4.80 -5.83 6.95
CA ARG A 49 -5.59 -7.00 7.34
C ARG A 49 -6.58 -7.42 6.25
N LYS A 50 -7.25 -6.43 5.65
CA LYS A 50 -8.24 -6.65 4.60
C LYS A 50 -7.56 -7.03 3.29
N LEU A 51 -6.42 -6.41 2.97
CA LEU A 51 -5.57 -6.85 1.85
C LEU A 51 -5.14 -8.30 2.03
N PHE A 52 -4.70 -8.69 3.23
CA PHE A 52 -4.27 -10.06 3.54
C PHE A 52 -5.39 -11.11 3.39
N VAL A 53 -6.65 -10.75 3.69
CA VAL A 53 -7.80 -11.67 3.58
C VAL A 53 -8.35 -11.73 2.15
N LEU A 54 -8.50 -10.57 1.50
CA LEU A 54 -9.05 -10.47 0.13
C LEU A 54 -8.08 -11.06 -0.89
N SER A 55 -6.81 -10.79 -0.68
CA SER A 55 -5.77 -11.26 -1.55
C SER A 55 -5.24 -12.56 -0.99
N ARG A 56 -5.26 -13.63 -1.78
CA ARG A 56 -4.52 -14.88 -1.50
C ARG A 56 -3.00 -14.65 -1.63
N LEU A 57 -2.53 -13.49 -1.18
CA LEU A 57 -1.15 -13.05 -1.11
C LEU A 57 -0.54 -13.69 0.14
N GLY A 58 0.59 -14.35 -0.04
CA GLY A 58 1.35 -14.88 1.09
C GLY A 58 1.95 -13.75 1.92
N ARG A 59 2.50 -14.10 3.09
CA ARG A 59 3.23 -13.19 3.99
C ARG A 59 4.28 -12.33 3.27
N ASN A 60 4.94 -12.90 2.25
CA ASN A 60 5.98 -12.21 1.50
C ASN A 60 5.44 -11.02 0.70
N SER A 61 4.30 -11.19 0.03
CA SER A 61 3.69 -10.11 -0.74
C SER A 61 3.10 -9.02 0.14
N LEU A 62 2.53 -9.37 1.30
CA LEU A 62 2.11 -8.36 2.27
C LEU A 62 3.30 -7.52 2.74
N ARG A 63 4.43 -8.17 3.00
CA ARG A 63 5.67 -7.50 3.40
C ARG A 63 6.17 -6.55 2.30
N GLU A 64 6.18 -6.97 1.03
CA GLU A 64 6.53 -6.09 -0.09
C GLU A 64 5.64 -4.84 -0.14
N ILE A 65 4.32 -4.99 0.02
CA ILE A 65 3.40 -3.84 0.02
C ILE A 65 3.78 -2.88 1.14
N VAL A 66 3.95 -3.39 2.37
CA VAL A 66 4.29 -2.57 3.53
C VAL A 66 5.64 -1.88 3.35
N GLU A 67 6.67 -2.58 2.88
CA GLU A 67 7.99 -2.02 2.62
C GLU A 67 7.96 -0.97 1.51
N SER A 68 7.26 -1.22 0.38
CA SER A 68 7.11 -0.25 -0.69
C SER A 68 6.36 1.01 -0.26
N VAL A 69 5.26 0.86 0.47
CA VAL A 69 4.47 1.99 0.99
C VAL A 69 5.32 2.77 2.00
N ALA A 70 6.06 2.09 2.88
CA ALA A 70 6.99 2.72 3.81
C ALA A 70 8.15 3.45 3.12
N ARG A 71 8.68 2.92 2.01
CA ARG A 71 9.71 3.58 1.18
C ARG A 71 9.23 4.92 0.62
N GLN A 72 7.94 5.05 0.33
CA GLN A 72 7.32 6.29 -0.12
C GLN A 72 6.94 7.24 1.03
N GLY A 73 7.32 6.91 2.27
CA GLY A 73 6.93 7.69 3.45
C GLY A 73 5.44 7.57 3.81
N LEU A 74 4.76 6.55 3.28
CA LEU A 74 3.35 6.29 3.53
C LEU A 74 3.16 5.15 4.54
N ARG A 75 1.91 4.98 4.97
CA ARG A 75 1.43 3.89 5.83
C ARG A 75 0.11 3.36 5.28
N LEU A 76 -0.13 2.06 5.49
CA LEU A 76 -1.45 1.47 5.26
C LEU A 76 -2.38 1.85 6.43
N ALA A 77 -3.69 1.87 6.17
CA ALA A 77 -4.68 1.99 7.23
C ALA A 77 -4.56 0.82 8.24
N ASP A 78 -4.80 1.12 9.52
CA ASP A 78 -4.89 0.13 10.59
C ASP A 78 -6.21 -0.67 10.51
#